data_AF-A0A318SK83-F1
#
_entry.id   AF-A0A318SK83-F1
#
_cell.length_a   1.000
_cell.length_b   1.000
_cell.length_c   1.000
_cell.angle_alpha   90.00
_cell.angle_beta   90.00
_cell.angle_gamma   90.00
#
_symmetry.space_group_name_H-M   'P 1'
#
loop_
_entity.id
_entity.type
_entity.pdbx_description
1 polymer ?
#
loop_
_entity_poly.entity_id
_entity_poly.type
_entity_poly.pdbx_seq_one_letter_code
_entity_poly.pdbx_strand_id
1 'polypeptide(L)'
;MRLVAKHAAVGYQTPGHRPGCRNCAHFEVVRHDSVVIAPRTSCTKHDLEVTSGGICNDHQLARRRGESELLFLRRQIDWLATAA
;
A
#
# COMPACT_ATOMS: atom_id res chain seq x y z
N MET A 1 4.10 31.33 -9.78
CA MET A 1 4.23 30.14 -8.91
C MET A 1 3.42 28.99 -9.49
N ARG A 2 4.02 27.80 -9.68
CA ARG A 2 3.37 26.60 -10.24
C ARG A 2 2.37 26.02 -9.23
N LEU A 3 1.21 25.53 -9.70
CA LEU A 3 0.09 24.99 -8.90
C LEU A 3 0.53 23.98 -7.80
N VAL A 4 1.54 23.17 -8.13
CA VAL A 4 2.13 22.14 -7.25
C VAL A 4 2.71 22.72 -5.94
N ALA A 5 3.28 23.93 -5.97
CA ALA A 5 3.87 24.56 -4.79
C ALA A 5 2.81 24.99 -3.76
N LYS A 6 1.61 25.36 -4.21
CA LYS A 6 0.49 25.69 -3.31
C LYS A 6 -0.07 24.45 -2.62
N HIS A 7 -0.11 23.31 -3.30
CA HIS A 7 -0.59 22.04 -2.73
C HIS A 7 0.27 21.58 -1.56
N ALA A 8 1.60 21.67 -1.68
CA ALA A 8 2.50 21.37 -0.57
C ALA A 8 2.30 22.32 0.61
N ALA A 9 2.14 23.63 0.35
CA ALA A 9 1.97 24.65 1.39
C ALA A 9 0.68 24.49 2.21
N VAL A 10 -0.38 23.90 1.64
CA VAL A 10 -1.67 23.66 2.34
C VAL A 10 -1.84 22.21 2.78
N GLY A 11 -0.79 21.38 2.67
CA GLY A 11 -0.86 19.97 3.06
C GLY A 11 -1.81 19.14 2.20
N TYR A 12 -2.05 19.51 0.95
CA TYR A 12 -2.90 18.77 0.03
C TYR A 12 -2.29 17.38 -0.25
N GLN A 13 -3.02 16.32 0.12
CA GLN A 13 -2.63 14.94 -0.09
C GLN A 13 -3.57 14.26 -1.09
N THR A 14 -3.02 13.62 -2.13
CA THR A 14 -3.83 12.77 -3.01
C THR A 14 -4.08 11.41 -2.35
N PRO A 15 -5.11 10.65 -2.77
CA PRO A 15 -5.43 9.33 -2.20
C PRO A 15 -4.28 8.32 -2.17
N GLY A 16 -3.20 8.52 -2.94
CA GLY A 16 -1.99 7.68 -2.89
C GLY A 16 -0.90 8.17 -1.92
N HIS A 17 -0.96 9.43 -1.46
CA HIS A 17 -0.01 10.02 -0.50
C HIS A 17 -0.52 9.98 0.93
N ARG A 18 -1.84 9.86 1.13
CA ARG A 18 -2.45 9.64 2.45
C ARG A 18 -2.54 8.14 2.75
N PRO A 19 -2.35 7.71 4.01
CA PRO A 19 -2.64 6.34 4.40
C PRO A 19 -4.13 6.05 4.16
N GLY A 20 -4.41 4.94 3.49
CA GLY A 20 -5.77 4.43 3.27
C GLY A 20 -5.77 2.91 3.23
N CYS A 21 -6.94 2.31 2.98
CA CYS A 21 -7.15 0.87 2.91
C CYS A 21 -6.11 0.24 1.98
N ARG A 22 -5.82 0.84 0.82
CA ARG A 22 -4.77 0.32 -0.10
C ARG A 22 -3.39 0.13 0.53
N ASN A 23 -3.08 0.87 1.58
CA ASN A 23 -1.81 0.83 2.30
C ASN A 23 -1.91 0.04 3.63
N CYS A 24 -3.07 -0.55 3.91
CA CYS A 24 -3.34 -1.30 5.13
C CYS A 24 -2.91 -2.77 5.00
N ALA A 25 -2.42 -3.37 6.09
CA ALA A 25 -2.02 -4.78 6.18
C ALA A 25 -3.18 -5.74 5.91
N HIS A 26 -4.41 -5.28 6.13
CA HIS A 26 -5.63 -6.06 5.98
C HIS A 26 -6.34 -5.87 4.64
N PHE A 27 -5.69 -5.20 3.68
CA PHE A 27 -6.30 -4.91 2.38
C PHE A 27 -6.05 -6.02 1.37
N GLU A 28 -7.14 -6.47 0.76
CA GLU A 28 -7.12 -7.50 -0.26
C GLU A 28 -7.86 -7.04 -1.52
N VAL A 29 -7.34 -7.46 -2.68
CA VAL A 29 -8.00 -7.28 -3.97
C VAL A 29 -8.54 -8.64 -4.40
N VAL A 30 -9.85 -8.80 -4.28
CA VAL A 30 -10.55 -9.99 -4.76
C VAL A 30 -10.69 -9.86 -6.27
N ARG A 31 -9.80 -10.52 -6.99
CA ARG A 31 -9.89 -10.62 -8.46
C ARG A 31 -11.00 -11.59 -8.82
N HIS A 32 -11.81 -11.21 -9.80
CA HIS A 32 -12.72 -12.12 -10.46
C HIS A 32 -12.05 -12.63 -11.74
N ASP A 33 -12.28 -13.89 -12.11
CA ASP A 33 -11.80 -14.47 -13.38
C ASP A 33 -12.48 -13.86 -14.62
N SER A 34 -13.42 -12.93 -14.44
CA SER A 34 -14.10 -12.21 -15.51
C SER A 34 -13.36 -10.92 -15.88
N VAL A 35 -13.04 -10.77 -17.17
CA VAL A 35 -12.41 -9.57 -17.74
C VAL A 35 -13.33 -8.34 -17.66
N VAL A 36 -14.65 -8.55 -17.46
CA VAL A 36 -15.65 -7.48 -17.42
C VAL A 36 -15.88 -6.95 -16.00
N ILE A 37 -15.62 -7.76 -14.98
CA ILE A 37 -15.94 -7.39 -13.59
C ILE A 37 -14.73 -6.70 -12.97
N ALA A 38 -14.92 -5.45 -12.55
CA ALA A 38 -13.89 -4.72 -11.82
C ALA A 38 -13.51 -5.48 -10.53
N PRO A 39 -12.21 -5.56 -10.19
CA PRO A 39 -11.77 -6.22 -8.95
C PRO A 39 -12.42 -5.56 -7.74
N ARG A 40 -12.99 -6.38 -6.86
CA ARG A 40 -13.52 -5.88 -5.57
C ARG A 40 -12.37 -5.75 -4.59
N THR A 41 -12.48 -4.78 -3.69
CA THR A 41 -11.49 -4.57 -2.63
C THR A 41 -12.12 -4.82 -1.28
N SER A 42 -11.47 -5.61 -0.44
CA SER A 42 -12.02 -6.04 0.86
C SER A 42 -11.03 -5.81 2.00
N CYS A 43 -11.55 -5.72 3.21
CA CYS A 43 -10.79 -5.68 4.45
C CYS A 43 -10.91 -7.03 5.16
N THR A 44 -9.80 -7.74 5.30
CA THR A 44 -9.77 -9.08 5.92
C THR A 44 -10.00 -9.05 7.44
N LYS A 45 -9.80 -7.89 8.09
CA LYS A 45 -10.03 -7.73 9.55
C LYS A 45 -11.51 -7.54 9.90
N HIS A 46 -12.26 -6.85 9.06
CA HIS A 46 -13.67 -6.53 9.32
C HIS A 46 -14.65 -7.27 8.39
N ASP A 47 -14.14 -8.09 7.48
CA ASP A 47 -14.90 -8.89 6.52
C ASP A 47 -15.93 -8.05 5.72
N LEU A 48 -15.46 -6.92 5.18
CA LEU A 48 -16.31 -5.98 4.43
C LEU A 48 -15.62 -5.44 3.18
N GLU A 49 -16.45 -5.04 2.20
CA GLU A 49 -15.98 -4.36 0.99
C GLU A 49 -15.56 -2.93 1.32
N VAL A 50 -14.34 -2.57 0.92
CA VAL A 50 -13.74 -1.24 1.15
C VAL A 50 -13.44 -0.57 -0.16
N THR A 51 -13.25 0.75 -0.13
CA THR A 51 -12.62 1.48 -1.23
C THR A 51 -11.15 1.71 -0.93
N SER A 52 -10.30 1.72 -1.96
CA SER A 52 -8.85 1.89 -1.81
C SER A 52 -8.44 3.15 -1.03
N GLY A 53 -9.24 4.22 -1.13
CA GLY A 53 -9.02 5.50 -0.45
C GLY A 53 -9.66 5.64 0.94
N GLY A 54 -10.44 4.65 1.40
CA GLY A 54 -11.03 4.65 2.74
C GLY A 54 -9.99 4.51 3.85
N ILE A 55 -10.34 4.80 5.10
CA ILE A 55 -9.49 4.57 6.28
C ILE A 55 -10.38 4.27 7.48
N CYS A 56 -9.96 3.36 8.37
CA CYS A 56 -10.63 3.06 9.63
C CYS A 56 -9.68 3.30 10.82
N ASN A 57 -10.21 3.31 12.04
CA ASN A 57 -9.42 3.50 13.27
C ASN A 57 -8.43 2.34 13.52
N ASP A 58 -8.74 1.17 12.95
CA ASP A 58 -7.93 -0.04 12.98
C ASP A 58 -6.88 -0.11 11.86
N HIS A 59 -6.64 1.00 11.16
CA HIS A 59 -5.68 1.05 10.05
C HIS A 59 -4.28 0.69 10.53
N GLN A 60 -3.72 -0.35 9.92
CA GLN A 60 -2.37 -0.78 10.17
C GLN A 60 -1.57 -0.73 8.88
N LEU A 61 -0.53 0.08 8.80
CA LEU A 61 0.31 0.16 7.61
C LEU A 61 0.90 -1.22 7.27
N ALA A 62 0.69 -1.67 6.02
CA ALA A 62 1.10 -2.98 5.52
C ALA A 62 2.61 -3.24 5.53
N ARG A 63 3.43 -2.18 5.69
CA ARG A 63 4.88 -2.29 5.80
C ARG A 63 5.36 -1.49 7.00
N ARG A 64 6.12 -2.15 7.88
CA ARG A 64 6.96 -1.43 8.84
C ARG A 64 8.10 -0.77 8.06
N ARG A 65 8.46 0.47 8.40
CA ARG A 65 9.70 1.09 7.89
C ARG A 65 10.86 0.12 8.13
N GLY A 66 11.63 -0.21 7.09
CA GLY A 66 12.83 -1.06 7.18
C GLY A 66 12.69 -2.49 6.64
N GLU A 67 11.47 -3.03 6.46
CA GLU A 67 11.31 -4.42 5.96
C GLU A 67 11.77 -4.58 4.51
N SER A 68 11.53 -3.59 3.66
CA SER A 68 12.03 -3.57 2.29
C SER A 68 13.55 -3.46 2.20
N GLU A 69 14.17 -2.77 3.16
CA GLU A 69 15.63 -2.62 3.27
C GLU A 69 16.26 -3.93 3.78
N LEU A 70 15.66 -4.58 4.78
CA LEU A 70 16.07 -5.90 5.26
C LEU A 70 15.96 -6.98 4.17
N LEU A 71 14.86 -6.99 3.40
CA LEU A 71 14.70 -7.91 2.26
C LEU A 71 15.72 -7.64 1.14
N PHE A 72 16.09 -6.37 0.94
CA PHE A 72 17.13 -6.02 -0.02
C PHE A 72 18.51 -6.49 0.44
N LEU A 73 18.89 -6.19 1.69
CA LEU A 73 20.14 -6.65 2.29
C LEU A 73 20.25 -8.17 2.30
N ARG A 74 19.15 -8.88 2.61
CA ARG A 74 19.13 -10.34 2.58
C ARG A 74 19.44 -10.90 1.19
N ARG A 75 18.80 -10.36 0.14
CA ARG A 75 19.09 -10.75 -1.25
C ARG A 75 20.54 -10.48 -1.64
N GLN A 76 21.12 -9.37 -1.14
CA GLN A 76 22.51 -9.02 -1.41
C GLN A 76 23.48 -10.01 -0.75
N ILE A 77 23.21 -10.44 0.48
CA ILE A 77 23.99 -11.48 1.19
C ILE A 77 23.88 -12.82 0.45
N ASP A 78 22.66 -13.25 0.11
CA ASP A 78 22.45 -14.53 -0.57
C ASP A 78 23.18 -14.56 -1.93
N TRP A 79 23.19 -13.44 -2.68
CA TRP A 79 23.94 -13.31 -3.93
C TRP A 79 25.46 -13.47 -3.72
N LEU A 80 26.03 -12.79 -2.73
CA LEU A 80 27.45 -12.88 -2.40
C LEU A 80 27.85 -14.30 -1.95
N ALA A 81 26.99 -14.98 -1.19
CA ALA A 81 27.24 -16.34 -0.72
C ALA A 81 27.23 -17.40 -1.83
N THR A 82 26.49 -17.16 -2.92
CA THR A 82 26.44 -18.05 -4.09
C THR A 82 27.47 -17.74 -5.18
N ALA A 83 28.13 -16.57 -5.10
CA ALA A 83 29.11 -16.12 -6.09
C ALA A 83 30.58 -16.44 -5.72
N ALA A 84 30.80 -17.12 -4.58
CA ALA A 84 32.10 -17.58 -4.08
C ALA A 84 32.24 -19.10 -4.21
#